data_AF-A0A3A9FDA5-F1
#
_entry.id   AF-A0A3A9FDA5-F1
#
_cell.length_a   1.000
_cell.length_b   1.000
_cell.length_c   1.000
_cell.angle_alpha   90.00
_cell.angle_beta   90.00
_cell.angle_gamma   90.00
#
_symmetry.space_group_name_H-M   'P 1'
#
loop_
_entity.id
_entity.type
_entity.pdbx_description
1 polymer ?
#
loop_
_entity_poly.entity_id
_entity_poly.type
_entity_poly.pdbx_seq_one_letter_code
_entity_poly.pdbx_strand_id
1 'polypeptide(L)'
;MSTKIFVMTHKLFEQPKNAMYIPMQVGHALSGTLHGDYLRDDDGKDNISAQNPYFSELTGMYWVWKHWRETENVGICHYRRFPVMRERQGGPERLMTEADCERILREYDLITTEKLTLHSNYYDGFAVDHNLYDLQVTEQVVREKYPAYYDCFEALVHNNKVYFGNICVMPKGLYDAYCSWLFDILFEVQGRIDVSGYDGYRKRVFGFLSEFLQMVWIQVNHLRPYECRIAIIGEKFETGEVKRALSDLFAKKDVCGAKEYFLECYEKRPDILMEASDITGELRICMQIISTCEFEKRFLGSCILDKERDMKKLVSLFKALNMAVLRKSRGEETEEDRKLLAGDLISEPAVQVAMQVMKI
;
A
#
# COMPACT_ATOMS: atom_id res chain seq x y z
N MET A 1 -0.74 27.84 9.36
CA MET A 1 0.46 27.59 8.54
C MET A 1 0.07 26.69 7.39
N SER A 2 0.15 27.13 6.13
CA SER A 2 -0.44 26.32 5.06
C SER A 2 0.29 24.97 4.88
N THR A 3 -0.47 23.87 4.88
CA THR A 3 0.06 22.51 4.69
C THR A 3 -0.59 21.87 3.48
N LYS A 4 0.22 21.36 2.55
CA LYS A 4 -0.25 20.54 1.41
C LYS A 4 0.48 19.20 1.39
N ILE A 5 -0.28 18.13 1.17
CA ILE A 5 0.24 16.76 1.02
C ILE A 5 -0.02 16.31 -0.43
N PHE A 6 1.04 16.07 -1.18
CA PHE A 6 0.97 15.58 -2.55
C PHE A 6 0.81 14.07 -2.54
N VAL A 7 -0.28 13.60 -3.14
CA VAL A 7 -0.68 12.20 -3.20
C VAL A 7 -0.21 11.63 -4.52
N MET A 8 0.93 10.94 -4.47
CA MET A 8 1.59 10.37 -5.64
C MET A 8 0.77 9.20 -6.19
N THR A 9 0.42 9.27 -7.48
CA THR A 9 -0.38 8.25 -8.14
C THR A 9 0.05 8.00 -9.59
N HIS A 10 -0.10 6.76 -10.04
CA HIS A 10 0.02 6.37 -11.45
C HIS A 10 -1.31 5.76 -11.95
N LYS A 11 -2.39 5.86 -11.16
CA LYS A 11 -3.74 5.37 -11.48
C LYS A 11 -4.82 6.30 -10.93
N LEU A 12 -6.04 6.16 -11.43
CA LEU A 12 -7.20 6.78 -10.79
C LEU A 12 -7.44 6.17 -9.41
N PHE A 13 -7.86 6.99 -8.46
CA PHE A 13 -8.14 6.56 -7.10
C PHE A 13 -9.23 7.41 -6.44
N GLU A 14 -9.79 6.88 -5.36
CA GLU A 14 -10.74 7.63 -4.55
C GLU A 14 -9.99 8.69 -3.73
N GLN A 15 -10.17 9.95 -4.12
CA GLN A 15 -9.48 11.08 -3.52
C GLN A 15 -10.08 11.42 -2.15
N PRO A 16 -9.25 11.73 -1.14
CA PRO A 16 -9.75 12.35 0.08
C PRO A 16 -10.49 13.65 -0.23
N LYS A 17 -11.65 13.88 0.42
CA LYS A 17 -12.42 15.13 0.25
C LYS A 17 -11.71 16.38 0.78
N ASN A 18 -10.61 16.21 1.51
CA ASN A 18 -9.90 17.31 2.15
C ASN A 18 -8.87 17.92 1.18
N ALA A 19 -8.99 19.22 0.92
CA ALA A 19 -8.15 19.98 -0.01
C ALA A 19 -6.66 20.13 0.39
N MET A 20 -6.27 19.63 1.57
CA MET A 20 -4.86 19.44 1.91
C MET A 20 -4.21 18.36 1.04
N TYR A 21 -4.96 17.33 0.64
CA TYR A 21 -4.47 16.21 -0.17
C TYR A 21 -4.60 16.54 -1.66
N ILE A 22 -3.48 16.76 -2.33
CA ILE A 22 -3.42 17.15 -3.74
C ILE A 22 -2.99 15.93 -4.57
N PRO A 23 -3.87 15.36 -5.41
CA PRO A 23 -3.48 14.30 -6.33
C PRO A 23 -2.41 14.77 -7.30
N MET A 24 -1.36 13.96 -7.44
CA MET A 24 -0.28 14.21 -8.38
C MET A 24 0.03 12.94 -9.16
N GLN A 25 -0.15 13.02 -10.48
CA GLN A 25 0.23 11.97 -11.40
C GLN A 25 1.75 11.94 -11.57
N VAL A 26 2.34 10.81 -11.21
CA VAL A 26 3.75 10.49 -11.46
C VAL A 26 3.92 9.66 -12.74
N GLY A 27 5.05 9.84 -13.42
CA GLY A 27 5.32 9.18 -14.70
C GLY A 27 4.44 9.67 -15.84
N HIS A 28 3.84 10.87 -15.73
CA HIS A 28 2.93 11.40 -16.75
C HIS A 28 3.58 11.45 -18.14
N ALA A 29 4.88 11.76 -18.23
CA ALA A 29 5.64 11.79 -19.48
C ALA A 29 5.62 10.46 -20.26
N LEU A 30 5.33 9.34 -19.59
CA LEU A 30 5.29 8.00 -20.20
C LEU A 30 3.86 7.48 -20.40
N SER A 31 2.91 7.89 -19.56
CA SER A 31 1.58 7.27 -19.49
C SER A 31 0.44 8.15 -20.03
N GLY A 32 0.70 9.44 -20.30
CA GLY A 32 -0.34 10.41 -20.67
C GLY A 32 -1.29 10.75 -19.52
N THR A 33 -2.28 11.62 -19.74
CA THR A 33 -3.15 12.15 -18.67
C THR A 33 -4.13 11.11 -18.11
N LEU A 34 -4.08 10.88 -16.79
CA LEU A 34 -5.07 10.07 -16.07
C LEU A 34 -6.34 10.85 -15.76
N HIS A 35 -6.20 12.08 -15.27
CA HIS A 35 -7.31 12.96 -14.89
C HIS A 35 -6.91 14.42 -15.10
N GLY A 36 -7.82 15.24 -15.64
CA GLY A 36 -7.53 16.64 -15.98
C GLY A 36 -7.16 17.52 -14.78
N ASP A 37 -7.72 17.21 -13.61
CA ASP A 37 -7.48 17.98 -12.38
C ASP A 37 -6.23 17.55 -11.58
N TYR A 38 -5.51 16.51 -12.01
CA TYR A 38 -4.32 16.07 -11.28
C TYR A 38 -3.13 16.96 -11.62
N LEU A 39 -2.31 17.27 -10.61
CA LEU A 39 -0.98 17.80 -10.89
C LEU A 39 -0.17 16.74 -11.65
N ARG A 40 0.80 17.19 -12.44
CA ARG A 40 1.61 16.31 -13.28
C ARG A 40 3.08 16.54 -12.99
N ASP A 41 3.82 15.46 -12.82
CA ASP A 41 5.24 15.51 -12.51
C ASP A 41 6.15 15.85 -13.70
N ASP A 42 5.58 16.05 -14.89
CA ASP A 42 6.29 16.47 -16.11
C ASP A 42 6.04 17.94 -16.49
N ASP A 43 5.30 18.70 -15.68
CA ASP A 43 5.06 20.10 -15.95
C ASP A 43 6.31 20.96 -15.69
N GLY A 44 6.54 21.99 -16.50
CA GLY A 44 7.77 22.79 -16.44
C GLY A 44 9.03 22.05 -16.93
N LYS A 45 10.17 22.77 -16.95
CA LYS A 45 11.42 22.29 -17.59
C LYS A 45 12.28 21.37 -16.73
N ASP A 46 12.31 21.56 -15.41
CA ASP A 46 13.18 20.81 -14.49
C ASP A 46 12.40 19.68 -13.83
N ASN A 47 12.32 18.54 -14.50
CA ASN A 47 11.60 17.37 -13.99
C ASN A 47 12.30 16.06 -14.37
N ILE A 48 11.92 14.98 -13.70
CA ILE A 48 12.41 13.63 -13.96
C ILE A 48 11.27 12.63 -14.21
N SER A 49 10.11 13.09 -14.72
CA SER A 49 8.92 12.26 -14.93
C SER A 49 9.20 11.01 -15.78
N ALA A 50 9.99 11.15 -16.85
CA ALA A 50 10.40 10.05 -17.71
C ALA A 50 11.23 8.96 -16.98
N GLN A 51 11.75 9.25 -15.78
CA GLN A 51 12.51 8.32 -14.95
C GLN A 51 11.64 7.58 -13.93
N ASN A 52 10.31 7.74 -13.98
CA ASN A 52 9.37 7.06 -13.08
C ASN A 52 9.53 5.53 -12.98
N PRO A 53 9.89 4.78 -14.05
CA PRO A 53 10.16 3.35 -13.94
C PRO A 53 11.28 3.00 -12.96
N TYR A 54 12.16 3.95 -12.66
CA TYR A 54 13.30 3.78 -11.76
C TYR A 54 13.12 4.50 -10.42
N PHE A 55 12.60 5.72 -10.46
CA PHE A 55 12.44 6.59 -9.29
C PHE A 55 11.06 6.48 -8.63
N SER A 56 10.10 5.82 -9.26
CA SER A 56 8.73 5.65 -8.75
C SER A 56 8.15 7.00 -8.28
N GLU A 57 7.57 7.07 -7.09
CA GLU A 57 6.99 8.29 -6.52
C GLU A 57 7.97 9.45 -6.32
N LEU A 58 9.28 9.19 -6.35
CA LEU A 58 10.29 10.25 -6.23
C LEU A 58 10.27 11.22 -7.40
N THR A 59 9.71 10.86 -8.56
CA THR A 59 9.57 11.82 -9.66
C THR A 59 8.62 12.97 -9.31
N GLY A 60 7.53 12.66 -8.62
CA GLY A 60 6.63 13.67 -8.06
C GLY A 60 7.27 14.44 -6.91
N MET A 61 8.01 13.75 -6.03
CA MET A 61 8.77 14.41 -4.96
C MET A 61 9.79 15.42 -5.51
N TYR A 62 10.55 15.04 -6.53
CA TYR A 62 11.48 15.94 -7.23
C TYR A 62 10.77 17.16 -7.80
N TRP A 63 9.64 16.94 -8.47
CA TRP A 63 8.88 18.04 -9.06
C TRP A 63 8.36 19.01 -7.99
N VAL A 64 7.83 18.52 -6.87
CA VAL A 64 7.39 19.37 -5.75
C VAL A 64 8.56 20.19 -5.20
N TRP A 65 9.74 19.59 -5.07
CA TRP A 65 10.96 20.30 -4.67
C TRP A 65 11.29 21.43 -5.65
N LYS A 66 11.30 21.16 -6.96
CA LYS A 66 11.71 22.14 -7.97
C LYS A 66 10.68 23.22 -8.24
N HIS A 67 9.39 22.93 -8.17
CA HIS A 67 8.35 23.83 -8.68
C HIS A 67 7.40 24.38 -7.62
N TRP A 68 7.09 23.63 -6.55
CA TRP A 68 6.08 24.08 -5.60
C TRP A 68 6.62 25.10 -4.60
N ARG A 69 5.94 26.24 -4.44
CA ARG A 69 6.37 27.33 -3.52
C ARG A 69 5.24 27.90 -2.66
N GLU A 70 4.02 27.40 -2.80
CA GLU A 70 2.80 28.04 -2.28
C GLU A 70 2.41 27.59 -0.86
N THR A 71 3.27 26.83 -0.17
CA THR A 71 2.94 26.23 1.13
C THR A 71 4.09 26.31 2.11
N GLU A 72 3.78 26.46 3.39
CA GLU A 72 4.78 26.48 4.46
C GLU A 72 5.24 25.06 4.83
N ASN A 73 4.32 24.09 4.82
CA ASN A 73 4.62 22.67 5.04
C ASN A 73 4.27 21.84 3.80
N VAL A 74 5.21 20.99 3.38
CA VAL A 74 5.05 20.04 2.27
C VAL A 74 4.97 18.64 2.82
N GLY A 75 4.03 17.85 2.31
CA GLY A 75 3.97 16.42 2.54
C GLY A 75 3.89 15.61 1.28
N ILE A 76 4.32 14.36 1.37
CA ILE A 76 4.30 13.34 0.33
C ILE A 76 3.64 12.10 0.91
N CYS A 77 2.67 11.55 0.18
CA CYS A 77 2.11 10.23 0.48
C CYS A 77 1.69 9.53 -0.81
N HIS A 78 1.20 8.30 -0.71
CA HIS A 78 0.73 7.56 -1.89
C HIS A 78 -0.79 7.56 -1.99
N TYR A 79 -1.31 7.30 -3.19
CA TYR A 79 -2.74 7.24 -3.51
C TYR A 79 -3.61 6.29 -2.67
N ARG A 80 -3.01 5.36 -1.93
CA ARG A 80 -3.72 4.47 -0.99
C ARG A 80 -3.13 4.45 0.40
N ARG A 81 -2.18 5.33 0.74
CA ARG A 81 -1.46 5.31 2.02
C ARG A 81 -1.46 6.70 2.59
N PHE A 82 -2.27 6.92 3.61
CA PHE A 82 -2.52 8.25 4.15
C PHE A 82 -2.18 8.33 5.64
N PRO A 83 -1.54 9.42 6.10
CA PRO A 83 -1.34 9.68 7.51
C PRO A 83 -2.67 9.74 8.26
N VAL A 84 -2.79 8.94 9.33
CA VAL A 84 -3.96 8.93 10.20
C VAL A 84 -3.58 9.19 11.64
N MET A 85 -4.57 9.66 12.38
CA MET A 85 -4.47 9.85 13.82
C MET A 85 -5.76 9.45 14.52
N ARG A 86 -5.65 9.30 15.84
CA ARG A 86 -6.77 9.08 16.75
C ARG A 86 -6.93 10.33 17.61
N GLU A 87 -8.16 10.82 17.78
CA GLU A 87 -8.43 11.97 18.65
C GLU A 87 -8.27 11.63 20.13
N ARG A 88 -8.49 10.35 20.47
CA ARG A 88 -8.32 9.81 21.82
C ARG A 88 -7.79 8.38 21.74
N GLN A 89 -7.14 7.95 22.81
CA GLN A 89 -6.66 6.58 22.93
C GLN A 89 -7.85 5.60 22.76
N GLY A 90 -7.70 4.62 21.86
CA GLY A 90 -8.75 3.65 21.52
C GLY A 90 -9.90 4.18 20.63
N GLY A 91 -9.92 5.47 20.26
CA GLY A 91 -10.90 6.02 19.32
C GLY A 91 -10.64 5.61 17.86
N PRO A 92 -11.60 5.79 16.95
CA PRO A 92 -11.42 5.46 15.53
C PRO A 92 -10.30 6.32 14.90
N GLU A 93 -9.62 5.74 13.91
CA GLU A 93 -8.65 6.48 13.10
C GLU A 93 -9.36 7.38 12.10
N ARG A 94 -8.84 8.58 11.89
CA ARG A 94 -9.24 9.49 10.82
C ARG A 94 -8.02 10.04 10.10
N LEU A 95 -8.21 10.48 8.86
CA LEU A 95 -7.19 11.22 8.11
C LEU A 95 -6.73 12.43 8.92
N MET A 96 -5.42 12.70 8.90
CA MET A 96 -4.88 13.94 9.43
C MET A 96 -5.43 15.12 8.64
N THR A 97 -5.70 16.23 9.34
CA THR A 97 -6.08 17.51 8.77
C THR A 97 -4.90 18.47 8.78
N GLU A 98 -5.04 19.58 8.06
CA GLU A 98 -4.04 20.67 8.07
C GLU A 98 -3.75 21.15 9.50
N ALA A 99 -4.80 21.37 10.31
CA ALA A 99 -4.65 21.79 11.70
C ALA A 99 -3.90 20.77 12.56
N ASP A 100 -4.04 19.47 12.29
CA ASP A 100 -3.30 18.42 13.00
C ASP A 100 -1.81 18.49 12.66
N CYS A 101 -1.49 18.57 11.36
CA CYS A 101 -0.11 18.68 10.89
C CYS A 101 0.57 19.92 11.47
N GLU A 102 -0.10 21.08 11.41
CA GLU A 102 0.42 22.32 11.99
C GLU A 102 0.68 22.22 13.49
N ARG A 103 -0.22 21.58 14.24
CA ARG A 103 -0.04 21.39 15.68
C ARG A 103 1.15 20.48 15.97
N ILE A 104 1.27 19.36 15.25
CA ILE A 104 2.36 18.40 15.43
C ILE A 104 3.71 19.05 15.08
N LEU A 105 3.79 19.80 13.97
CA LEU A 105 5.02 20.44 13.49
C LEU A 105 5.49 21.63 14.35
N ARG A 106 4.73 22.04 15.37
CA ARG A 106 5.23 22.97 16.40
C ARG A 106 6.12 22.28 17.43
N GLU A 107 5.94 20.98 17.62
CA GLU A 107 6.65 20.19 18.63
C GLU A 107 7.70 19.26 18.01
N TYR A 108 7.44 18.79 16.79
CA TYR A 108 8.25 17.84 16.02
C TYR A 108 8.76 18.48 14.73
N ASP A 109 9.87 17.98 14.20
CA ASP A 109 10.50 18.58 13.01
C ASP A 109 9.89 18.05 11.71
N LEU A 110 9.35 16.81 11.74
CA LEU A 110 8.61 16.20 10.65
C LEU A 110 7.59 15.17 11.15
N ILE A 111 6.65 14.81 10.28
CA ILE A 111 5.73 13.68 10.43
C ILE A 111 6.15 12.60 9.45
N THR A 112 6.20 11.34 9.88
CA THR A 112 6.48 10.20 8.99
C THR A 112 5.81 8.94 9.54
N THR A 113 5.99 7.80 8.89
CA THR A 113 5.41 6.52 9.30
C THR A 113 5.97 6.04 10.64
N GLU A 114 5.23 5.23 11.38
CA GLU A 114 5.82 4.33 12.38
C GLU A 114 6.92 3.46 11.74
N LYS A 115 8.01 3.22 12.48
CA LYS A 115 9.08 2.33 12.02
C LYS A 115 8.56 0.90 11.90
N LEU A 116 8.89 0.24 10.81
CA LEU A 116 8.74 -1.21 10.69
C LEU A 116 9.94 -1.92 11.32
N THR A 117 9.69 -3.10 11.88
CA THR A 117 10.76 -4.01 12.32
C THR A 117 10.86 -5.16 11.32
N LEU A 118 12.00 -5.24 10.64
CA LEU A 118 12.34 -6.25 9.65
C LEU A 118 12.76 -7.56 10.33
N HIS A 119 12.61 -8.68 9.61
CA HIS A 119 13.01 -10.01 10.09
C HIS A 119 14.54 -10.20 10.14
N SER A 120 15.28 -9.45 9.31
CA SER A 120 16.74 -9.39 9.25
C SER A 120 17.22 -7.95 9.37
N ASN A 121 18.53 -7.73 9.43
CA ASN A 121 19.06 -6.38 9.19
C ASN A 121 18.77 -5.93 7.74
N TYR A 122 18.82 -4.62 7.51
CA TYR A 122 18.49 -4.02 6.21
C TYR A 122 19.42 -4.52 5.10
N TYR A 123 20.73 -4.63 5.37
CA TYR A 123 21.72 -5.11 4.40
C TYR A 123 21.40 -6.51 3.85
N ASP A 124 21.20 -7.47 4.75
CA ASP A 124 20.90 -8.86 4.38
C ASP A 124 19.51 -8.98 3.75
N GLY A 125 18.52 -8.24 4.24
CA GLY A 125 17.18 -8.20 3.66
C GLY A 125 17.21 -7.65 2.23
N PHE A 126 17.93 -6.55 2.01
CA PHE A 126 18.11 -5.94 0.70
C PHE A 126 18.81 -6.90 -0.27
N ALA A 127 19.78 -7.70 0.18
CA ALA A 127 20.46 -8.68 -0.65
C ALA A 127 19.55 -9.82 -1.15
N VAL A 128 18.50 -10.15 -0.38
CA VAL A 128 17.52 -11.18 -0.75
C VAL A 128 16.53 -10.63 -1.79
N ASP A 129 16.00 -9.43 -1.55
CA ASP A 129 14.90 -8.86 -2.33
C ASP A 129 15.38 -8.04 -3.55
N HIS A 130 16.59 -7.51 -3.50
CA HIS A 130 17.17 -6.58 -4.47
C HIS A 130 18.61 -6.94 -4.85
N ASN A 131 19.24 -6.15 -5.72
CA ASN A 131 20.65 -6.32 -6.04
C ASN A 131 21.50 -5.58 -4.99
N LEU A 132 22.19 -6.35 -4.13
CA LEU A 132 23.04 -5.82 -3.07
C LEU A 132 24.09 -4.81 -3.58
N TYR A 133 24.57 -4.97 -4.81
CA TYR A 133 25.55 -4.07 -5.39
C TYR A 133 25.05 -2.61 -5.42
N ASP A 134 23.76 -2.38 -5.61
CA ASP A 134 23.19 -1.02 -5.65
C ASP A 134 23.28 -0.33 -4.29
N LEU A 135 23.08 -1.08 -3.20
CA LEU A 135 23.22 -0.58 -1.83
C LEU A 135 24.70 -0.30 -1.49
N GLN A 136 25.62 -1.16 -1.94
CA GLN A 136 27.06 -0.96 -1.77
C GLN A 136 27.56 0.27 -2.52
N VAL A 137 27.07 0.51 -3.74
CA VAL A 137 27.37 1.75 -4.49
C VAL A 137 26.80 2.97 -3.77
N THR A 138 25.60 2.85 -3.19
CA THR A 138 25.00 3.92 -2.38
C THR A 138 25.86 4.24 -1.15
N GLU A 139 26.33 3.22 -0.43
CA GLU A 139 27.26 3.39 0.68
C GLU A 139 28.54 4.12 0.25
N GLN A 140 29.13 3.73 -0.88
CA GLN A 140 30.33 4.36 -1.43
C GLN A 140 30.07 5.84 -1.75
N VAL A 141 28.96 6.16 -2.41
CA VAL A 141 28.58 7.54 -2.74
C VAL A 141 28.40 8.38 -1.47
N VAL A 142 27.75 7.84 -0.43
CA VAL A 142 27.60 8.51 0.86
C VAL A 142 28.96 8.76 1.49
N ARG A 143 29.86 7.77 1.49
CA ARG A 143 31.21 7.90 2.05
C ARG A 143 32.03 8.98 1.35
N GLU A 144 31.91 9.10 0.03
CA GLU A 144 32.67 10.06 -0.79
C GLU A 144 32.10 11.49 -0.70
N LYS A 145 30.80 11.66 -0.91
CA LYS A 145 30.16 12.99 -1.02
C LYS A 145 29.71 13.56 0.34
N TYR A 146 29.40 12.68 1.28
CA TYR A 146 28.83 13.03 2.58
C TYR A 146 29.51 12.24 3.72
N PRO A 147 30.83 12.37 3.92
CA PRO A 147 31.56 11.57 4.90
C PRO A 147 31.01 11.69 6.34
N ALA A 148 30.42 12.83 6.69
CA ALA A 148 29.75 13.02 7.99
C ALA A 148 28.49 12.13 8.19
N TYR A 149 27.93 11.57 7.12
CA TYR A 149 26.79 10.66 7.15
C TYR A 149 27.20 9.19 7.19
N TYR A 150 28.46 8.88 6.87
CA TYR A 150 28.92 7.52 6.61
C TYR A 150 28.79 6.61 7.84
N ASP A 151 29.30 7.04 9.00
CA ASP A 151 29.27 6.22 10.22
C ASP A 151 27.83 5.88 10.64
N CYS A 152 26.89 6.82 10.46
CA CYS A 152 25.48 6.59 10.73
C CYS A 152 24.85 5.66 9.69
N PHE A 153 25.17 5.83 8.41
CA PHE A 153 24.72 4.95 7.34
C PHE A 153 25.13 3.50 7.60
N GLU A 154 26.42 3.27 7.88
CA GLU A 154 26.99 1.94 8.17
C GLU A 154 26.28 1.32 9.38
N ALA A 155 26.11 2.07 10.46
CA ALA A 155 25.47 1.53 11.66
C ALA A 155 23.99 1.17 11.40
N LEU A 156 23.29 1.98 10.61
CA LEU A 156 21.87 1.78 10.31
C LEU A 156 21.62 0.64 9.33
N VAL A 157 22.53 0.39 8.37
CA VAL A 157 22.33 -0.67 7.37
C VAL A 157 22.36 -2.05 8.00
N HIS A 158 23.07 -2.18 9.12
CA HIS A 158 23.12 -3.40 9.95
C HIS A 158 22.03 -3.47 11.04
N ASN A 159 21.11 -2.50 11.07
CA ASN A 159 19.94 -2.51 11.95
C ASN A 159 18.71 -3.08 11.21
N ASN A 160 17.64 -3.39 11.96
CA ASN A 160 16.41 -4.00 11.42
C ASN A 160 15.19 -3.08 11.48
N LYS A 161 15.37 -1.77 11.65
CA LYS A 161 14.27 -0.80 11.65
C LYS A 161 14.36 0.13 10.47
N VAL A 162 13.23 0.46 9.86
CA VAL A 162 13.18 1.37 8.70
C VAL A 162 11.84 2.12 8.65
N TYR A 163 11.85 3.33 8.08
CA TYR A 163 10.64 4.00 7.61
C TYR A 163 10.25 3.47 6.23
N PHE A 164 8.99 3.60 5.83
CA PHE A 164 8.54 3.02 4.56
C PHE A 164 7.75 4.00 3.70
N GLY A 165 7.82 3.80 2.38
CA GLY A 165 7.03 4.51 1.38
C GLY A 165 7.39 5.97 1.15
N ASN A 166 8.55 6.45 1.63
CA ASN A 166 8.94 7.87 1.48
C ASN A 166 7.85 8.86 1.97
N ILE A 167 7.00 8.43 2.91
CA ILE A 167 5.89 9.24 3.41
C ILE A 167 6.43 10.21 4.44
N CYS A 168 6.23 11.50 4.21
CA CYS A 168 6.65 12.54 5.13
C CYS A 168 5.79 13.79 5.03
N VAL A 169 5.75 14.59 6.10
CA VAL A 169 5.25 15.97 6.09
C VAL A 169 6.22 16.81 6.91
N MET A 170 6.73 17.90 6.35
CA MET A 170 7.72 18.74 7.01
C MET A 170 7.69 20.19 6.50
N PRO A 171 8.28 21.16 7.23
CA PRO A 171 8.43 22.52 6.73
C PRO A 171 9.16 22.56 5.39
N LYS A 172 8.76 23.46 4.49
CA LYS A 172 9.28 23.57 3.11
C LYS A 172 10.81 23.68 3.06
N GLY A 173 11.41 24.46 3.96
CA GLY A 173 12.86 24.60 4.02
C GLY A 173 13.59 23.29 4.36
N LEU A 174 13.02 22.48 5.27
CA LEU A 174 13.56 21.16 5.60
C LEU A 174 13.36 20.17 4.46
N TYR A 175 12.21 20.23 3.78
CA TYR A 175 11.93 19.44 2.58
C TYR A 175 12.94 19.73 1.46
N ASP A 176 13.26 21.00 1.23
CA ASP A 176 14.22 21.42 0.20
C ASP A 176 15.64 20.96 0.50
N ALA A 177 16.05 21.07 1.77
CA ALA A 177 17.35 20.55 2.22
C ALA A 177 17.43 19.02 2.06
N TYR A 178 16.38 18.30 2.47
CA TYR A 178 16.31 16.85 2.32
C TYR A 178 16.35 16.42 0.85
N CYS A 179 15.55 17.05 -0.02
CA CYS A 179 15.55 16.73 -1.44
C CYS A 179 16.89 17.04 -2.09
N SER A 180 17.52 18.17 -1.74
CA SER A 180 18.85 18.52 -2.25
C SER A 180 19.90 17.45 -1.91
N TRP A 181 19.89 16.95 -0.68
CA TRP A 181 20.80 15.88 -0.26
C TRP A 181 20.45 14.53 -0.92
N LEU A 182 19.16 14.15 -0.88
CA LEU A 182 18.69 12.87 -1.39
C LEU A 182 18.97 12.71 -2.89
N PHE A 183 18.58 13.69 -3.71
CA PHE A 183 18.74 13.59 -5.16
C PHE A 183 20.19 13.74 -5.61
N ASP A 184 21.05 14.47 -4.87
CA ASP A 184 22.49 14.51 -5.17
C ASP A 184 23.17 13.15 -4.96
N ILE A 185 22.71 12.35 -3.99
CA ILE A 185 23.14 10.96 -3.82
C ILE A 185 22.54 10.08 -4.92
N LEU A 186 21.23 10.09 -5.11
CA LEU A 186 20.57 9.15 -6.01
C LEU A 186 21.00 9.34 -7.47
N PHE A 187 21.22 10.57 -7.93
CA PHE A 187 21.74 10.81 -9.29
C PHE A 187 23.19 10.37 -9.46
N GLU A 188 24.01 10.47 -8.41
CA GLU A 188 25.37 9.93 -8.44
C GLU A 188 25.34 8.38 -8.52
N VAL A 189 24.50 7.74 -7.70
CA VAL A 189 24.31 6.28 -7.74
C VAL A 189 23.80 5.85 -9.12
N GLN A 190 22.84 6.58 -9.69
CA GLN A 190 22.33 6.32 -11.02
C GLN A 190 23.41 6.32 -12.10
N GLY A 191 24.42 7.19 -11.99
CA GLY A 191 25.56 7.22 -12.91
C GLY A 191 26.53 6.06 -12.76
N ARG A 192 26.43 5.27 -11.68
CA ARG A 192 27.39 4.21 -11.30
C ARG A 192 26.82 2.79 -11.37
N ILE A 193 25.50 2.63 -11.51
CA ILE A 193 24.85 1.32 -11.61
C ILE A 193 24.21 1.08 -12.99
N ASP A 194 24.11 -0.18 -13.41
CA ASP A 194 23.40 -0.59 -14.61
C ASP A 194 22.16 -1.42 -14.23
N VAL A 195 20.98 -0.89 -14.57
CA VAL A 195 19.67 -1.50 -14.29
C VAL A 195 19.03 -2.13 -15.53
N SER A 196 19.73 -2.19 -16.66
CA SER A 196 19.19 -2.68 -17.94
C SER A 196 18.68 -4.12 -17.86
N GLY A 197 19.38 -4.97 -17.09
CA GLY A 197 19.04 -6.37 -16.86
C GLY A 197 18.01 -6.63 -15.75
N TYR A 198 17.52 -5.59 -15.07
CA TYR A 198 16.59 -5.76 -13.94
C TYR A 198 15.18 -6.06 -14.42
N ASP A 199 14.45 -6.88 -13.63
CA ASP A 199 13.01 -7.04 -13.79
C ASP A 199 12.25 -5.75 -13.40
N GLY A 200 10.94 -5.71 -13.68
CA GLY A 200 10.12 -4.53 -13.39
C GLY A 200 10.07 -4.15 -11.91
N TYR A 201 10.28 -5.09 -10.99
CA TYR A 201 10.28 -4.81 -9.56
C TYR A 201 11.59 -4.15 -9.13
N ARG A 202 12.73 -4.77 -9.50
CA ARG A 202 14.08 -4.33 -9.16
C ARG A 202 14.49 -3.04 -9.86
N LYS A 203 13.92 -2.73 -11.03
CA LYS A 203 14.14 -1.44 -11.72
C LYS A 203 13.83 -0.22 -10.85
N ARG A 204 12.94 -0.36 -9.87
CA ARG A 204 12.53 0.71 -8.93
C ARG A 204 13.55 0.97 -7.80
N VAL A 205 14.81 0.59 -8.01
CA VAL A 205 15.90 0.61 -7.02
C VAL A 205 15.99 1.92 -6.25
N PHE A 206 15.88 3.07 -6.92
CA PHE A 206 16.03 4.37 -6.27
C PHE A 206 14.90 4.67 -5.27
N GLY A 207 13.70 4.14 -5.51
CA GLY A 207 12.60 4.21 -4.56
C GLY A 207 12.86 3.42 -3.28
N PHE A 208 13.53 2.26 -3.38
CA PHE A 208 13.90 1.47 -2.20
C PHE A 208 15.07 2.09 -1.43
N LEU A 209 16.09 2.57 -2.15
CA LEU A 209 17.23 3.26 -1.54
C LEU A 209 16.81 4.53 -0.80
N SER A 210 15.85 5.29 -1.33
CA SER A 210 15.38 6.52 -0.69
C SER A 210 14.67 6.28 0.64
N GLU A 211 13.96 5.15 0.80
CA GLU A 211 13.29 4.81 2.07
C GLU A 211 14.30 4.63 3.20
N PHE A 212 15.45 3.99 2.91
CA PHE A 212 16.55 3.87 3.86
C PHE A 212 17.27 5.21 4.09
N LEU A 213 17.58 5.94 3.01
CA LEU A 213 18.25 7.24 3.09
C LEU A 213 17.44 8.27 3.90
N GLN A 214 16.09 8.18 3.90
CA GLN A 214 15.26 9.00 4.78
C GLN A 214 15.60 8.79 6.26
N MET A 215 15.78 7.53 6.68
CA MET A 215 16.16 7.22 8.06
C MET A 215 17.54 7.75 8.40
N VAL A 216 18.51 7.60 7.49
CA VAL A 216 19.87 8.14 7.65
C VAL A 216 19.82 9.66 7.83
N TRP A 217 19.09 10.37 6.96
CA TRP A 217 18.92 11.82 7.04
C TRP A 217 18.36 12.27 8.39
N ILE A 218 17.29 11.61 8.86
CA ILE A 218 16.65 11.93 10.14
C ILE A 218 17.62 11.76 11.31
N GLN A 219 18.39 10.66 11.34
CA GLN A 219 19.32 10.37 12.44
C GLN A 219 20.53 11.32 12.46
N VAL A 220 21.17 11.56 11.32
CA VAL A 220 22.35 12.43 11.22
C VAL A 220 22.02 13.89 11.57
N ASN A 221 20.85 14.36 11.15
CA ASN A 221 20.43 15.74 11.42
C ASN A 221 19.72 15.91 12.76
N HIS A 222 19.67 14.86 13.59
CA HIS A 222 19.03 14.87 14.92
C HIS A 222 17.58 15.38 14.92
N LEU A 223 16.85 15.06 13.85
CA LEU A 223 15.46 15.48 13.71
C LEU A 223 14.56 14.67 14.64
N ARG A 224 13.49 15.29 15.14
CA ARG A 224 12.47 14.68 15.99
C ARG A 224 11.24 14.33 15.16
N PRO A 225 11.11 13.08 14.66
CA PRO A 225 9.95 12.66 13.89
C PRO A 225 8.75 12.40 14.81
N TYR A 226 7.58 12.86 14.39
CA TYR A 226 6.30 12.31 14.85
C TYR A 226 5.97 11.09 13.99
N GLU A 227 6.02 9.92 14.62
CA GLU A 227 5.68 8.65 13.97
C GLU A 227 4.18 8.42 14.01
N CYS A 228 3.55 8.30 12.83
CA CYS A 228 2.12 8.11 12.70
C CYS A 228 1.76 6.82 11.96
N ARG A 229 0.56 6.34 12.24
CA ARG A 229 -0.03 5.24 11.50
C ARG A 229 -0.44 5.68 10.11
N ILE A 230 -0.36 4.74 9.18
CA ILE A 230 -0.75 4.93 7.79
C ILE A 230 -1.95 4.06 7.50
N ALA A 231 -3.09 4.69 7.20
CA ALA A 231 -4.26 3.95 6.73
C ALA A 231 -4.07 3.56 5.28
N ILE A 232 -4.45 2.32 4.97
CA ILE A 232 -4.58 1.86 3.60
C ILE A 232 -6.02 2.07 3.15
N ILE A 233 -6.24 3.03 2.24
CA ILE A 233 -7.57 3.39 1.74
C ILE A 233 -7.72 2.87 0.32
N GLY A 234 -8.77 2.09 0.08
CA GLY A 234 -9.05 1.48 -1.22
C GLY A 234 -8.12 0.32 -1.55
N GLU A 235 -8.63 -0.64 -2.32
CA GLU A 235 -7.85 -1.81 -2.72
C GLU A 235 -6.95 -1.54 -3.91
N LYS A 236 -5.97 -2.43 -4.15
CA LYS A 236 -5.18 -2.36 -5.39
C LYS A 236 -6.15 -2.49 -6.56
N PHE A 237 -5.98 -1.72 -7.63
CA PHE A 237 -6.85 -1.81 -8.81
C PHE A 237 -6.91 -3.24 -9.34
N GLU A 238 -5.78 -3.97 -9.33
CA GLU A 238 -5.75 -5.36 -9.78
C GLU A 238 -6.56 -6.28 -8.84
N THR A 239 -6.62 -6.02 -7.53
CA THR A 239 -7.55 -6.72 -6.62
C THR A 239 -9.00 -6.44 -7.06
N GLY A 240 -9.31 -5.20 -7.39
CA GLY A 240 -10.61 -4.81 -7.93
C GLY A 240 -10.93 -5.43 -9.30
N GLU A 241 -9.92 -5.69 -10.15
CA GLU A 241 -10.08 -6.44 -11.40
C GLU A 241 -10.42 -7.90 -11.14
N VAL A 242 -9.71 -8.54 -10.19
CA VAL A 242 -10.02 -9.92 -9.80
C VAL A 242 -11.45 -10.03 -9.27
N LYS A 243 -11.88 -9.09 -8.43
CA LYS A 243 -13.27 -9.04 -7.93
C LYS A 243 -14.29 -8.88 -9.06
N ARG A 244 -14.03 -8.02 -10.05
CA ARG A 244 -14.90 -7.87 -11.23
C ARG A 244 -14.97 -9.16 -12.05
N ALA A 245 -13.83 -9.77 -12.33
CA ALA A 245 -13.78 -11.03 -13.08
C ALA A 245 -14.52 -12.16 -12.36
N LEU A 246 -14.32 -12.30 -11.04
CA LEU A 246 -15.06 -13.28 -10.23
C LEU A 246 -16.57 -13.00 -10.21
N SER A 247 -16.97 -11.72 -10.10
CA SER A 247 -18.37 -11.34 -10.19
C SER A 247 -18.99 -11.76 -11.52
N ASP A 248 -18.28 -11.56 -12.64
CA ASP A 248 -18.75 -11.97 -13.97
C ASP A 248 -18.84 -13.49 -14.12
N LEU A 249 -17.89 -14.23 -13.54
CA LEU A 249 -17.87 -15.69 -13.55
C LEU A 249 -18.99 -16.28 -12.69
N PHE A 250 -19.27 -15.69 -11.51
CA PHE A 250 -20.42 -16.06 -10.67
C PHE A 250 -21.75 -15.79 -11.37
N ALA A 251 -21.89 -14.65 -12.05
CA ALA A 251 -23.08 -14.34 -12.86
C ALA A 251 -23.36 -15.39 -13.94
N LYS A 252 -22.29 -15.97 -14.52
CA LYS A 252 -22.33 -17.04 -15.53
C LYS A 252 -22.42 -18.46 -14.94
N LYS A 253 -22.41 -18.60 -13.60
CA LYS A 253 -22.28 -19.89 -12.87
C LYS A 253 -21.02 -20.69 -13.21
N ASP A 254 -19.98 -20.02 -13.68
CA ASP A 254 -18.72 -20.64 -14.08
C ASP A 254 -17.79 -20.82 -12.86
N VAL A 255 -18.05 -21.85 -12.08
CA VAL A 255 -17.27 -22.18 -10.86
C VAL A 255 -15.86 -22.63 -11.22
N CYS A 256 -15.70 -23.36 -12.35
CA CYS A 256 -14.40 -23.87 -12.77
C CYS A 256 -13.51 -22.70 -13.23
N GLY A 257 -14.04 -21.85 -14.10
CA GLY A 257 -13.34 -20.65 -14.55
C GLY A 257 -13.03 -19.69 -13.40
N ALA A 258 -13.94 -19.52 -12.43
CA ALA A 258 -13.68 -18.70 -11.23
C ALA A 258 -12.49 -19.22 -10.43
N LYS A 259 -12.39 -20.54 -10.25
CA LYS A 259 -11.28 -21.18 -9.54
C LYS A 259 -9.96 -21.04 -10.29
N GLU A 260 -9.94 -21.40 -11.57
CA GLU A 260 -8.74 -21.33 -12.42
C GLU A 260 -8.20 -19.90 -12.47
N TYR A 261 -9.07 -18.93 -12.77
CA TYR A 261 -8.71 -17.52 -12.83
C TYR A 261 -8.15 -17.00 -11.50
N PHE A 262 -8.77 -17.36 -10.37
CA PHE A 262 -8.26 -16.96 -9.06
C PHE A 262 -6.88 -17.56 -8.78
N LEU A 263 -6.69 -18.86 -9.05
CA LEU A 263 -5.41 -19.53 -8.81
C LEU A 263 -4.28 -18.93 -9.66
N GLU A 264 -4.54 -18.63 -10.94
CA GLU A 264 -3.57 -17.93 -11.78
C GLU A 264 -3.20 -16.53 -11.24
N CYS A 265 -4.18 -15.80 -10.71
CA CYS A 265 -3.93 -14.51 -10.08
C CYS A 265 -3.12 -14.67 -8.79
N TYR A 266 -3.42 -15.70 -7.99
CA TYR A 266 -2.74 -15.99 -6.73
C TYR A 266 -1.30 -16.43 -6.95
N GLU A 267 -1.00 -17.23 -7.99
CA GLU A 267 0.37 -17.58 -8.37
C GLU A 267 1.21 -16.35 -8.73
N LYS A 268 0.63 -15.41 -9.49
CA LYS A 268 1.30 -14.15 -9.87
C LYS A 268 1.43 -13.18 -8.70
N ARG A 269 0.48 -13.19 -7.77
CA ARG A 269 0.37 -12.30 -6.61
C ARG A 269 0.02 -13.08 -5.34
N PRO A 270 0.99 -13.77 -4.70
CA PRO A 270 0.74 -14.51 -3.48
C PRO A 270 0.22 -13.64 -2.31
N ASP A 271 0.49 -12.33 -2.35
CA ASP A 271 0.05 -11.34 -1.37
C ASP A 271 -1.42 -10.89 -1.53
N ILE A 272 -2.15 -11.36 -2.56
CA ILE A 272 -3.48 -10.83 -2.91
C ILE A 272 -4.54 -11.08 -1.83
N LEU A 273 -4.36 -12.10 -0.99
CA LEU A 273 -5.24 -12.43 0.15
C LEU A 273 -4.82 -11.79 1.48
N MET A 274 -3.72 -11.04 1.51
CA MET A 274 -3.29 -10.33 2.72
C MET A 274 -4.20 -9.12 2.99
N GLU A 275 -4.33 -8.72 4.25
CA GLU A 275 -5.21 -7.60 4.67
C GLU A 275 -4.89 -6.28 3.94
N ALA A 276 -3.62 -6.04 3.59
CA ALA A 276 -3.20 -4.87 2.84
C ALA A 276 -3.61 -4.88 1.35
N SER A 277 -4.04 -6.04 0.83
CA SER A 277 -4.37 -6.27 -0.59
C SER A 277 -5.87 -6.52 -0.82
N ASP A 278 -6.54 -7.29 0.05
CA ASP A 278 -8.00 -7.54 0.08
C ASP A 278 -8.60 -6.91 1.34
N ILE A 279 -8.66 -5.57 1.35
CA ILE A 279 -9.02 -4.77 2.52
C ILE A 279 -10.45 -5.08 2.98
N THR A 280 -11.36 -5.41 2.07
CA THR A 280 -12.75 -5.77 2.44
C THR A 280 -12.92 -7.25 2.80
N GLY A 281 -11.87 -8.06 2.59
CA GLY A 281 -11.87 -9.51 2.79
C GLY A 281 -12.75 -10.27 1.79
N GLU A 282 -13.21 -9.63 0.71
CA GLU A 282 -14.16 -10.24 -0.23
C GLU A 282 -13.53 -11.34 -1.07
N LEU A 283 -12.26 -11.24 -1.47
CA LEU A 283 -11.60 -12.31 -2.24
C LEU A 283 -11.48 -13.58 -1.41
N ARG A 284 -11.18 -13.45 -0.12
CA ARG A 284 -11.16 -14.60 0.79
C ARG A 284 -12.53 -15.27 0.89
N ILE A 285 -13.60 -14.48 0.92
CA ILE A 285 -14.97 -15.01 0.91
C ILE A 285 -15.32 -15.62 -0.46
N CYS A 286 -14.88 -15.04 -1.57
CA CYS A 286 -15.07 -15.63 -2.90
C CYS A 286 -14.42 -17.01 -3.01
N MET A 287 -13.25 -17.21 -2.40
CA MET A 287 -12.62 -18.53 -2.33
C MET A 287 -13.43 -19.56 -1.52
N GLN A 288 -14.03 -19.11 -0.42
CA GLN A 288 -14.96 -19.94 0.32
C GLN A 288 -16.19 -20.29 -0.53
N ILE A 289 -16.78 -19.32 -1.23
CA ILE A 289 -17.92 -19.54 -2.13
C ILE A 289 -17.59 -20.55 -3.22
N ILE A 290 -16.43 -20.42 -3.88
CA ILE A 290 -15.96 -21.36 -4.91
C ILE A 290 -15.84 -22.77 -4.32
N SER A 291 -15.19 -22.90 -3.16
CA SER A 291 -15.01 -24.18 -2.47
C SER A 291 -16.34 -24.82 -2.08
N THR A 292 -17.28 -24.02 -1.57
CA THR A 292 -18.65 -24.45 -1.28
C THR A 292 -19.37 -24.91 -2.53
N CYS A 293 -19.27 -24.18 -3.65
CA CYS A 293 -19.90 -24.60 -4.90
C CYS A 293 -19.34 -25.92 -5.43
N GLU A 294 -18.03 -26.16 -5.33
CA GLU A 294 -17.42 -27.44 -5.71
C GLU A 294 -17.92 -28.58 -4.82
N PHE A 295 -18.00 -28.35 -3.51
CA PHE A 295 -18.48 -29.33 -2.55
C PHE A 295 -19.98 -29.63 -2.79
N GLU A 296 -20.83 -28.61 -2.90
CA GLU A 296 -22.25 -28.76 -3.22
C GLU A 296 -22.48 -29.49 -4.54
N LYS A 297 -21.76 -29.14 -5.62
CA LYS A 297 -21.88 -29.86 -6.90
C LYS A 297 -21.56 -31.34 -6.74
N ARG A 298 -20.54 -31.69 -5.94
CA ARG A 298 -20.13 -33.07 -5.70
C ARG A 298 -21.17 -33.86 -4.91
N PHE A 299 -21.78 -33.26 -3.88
CA PHE A 299 -22.67 -33.98 -2.95
C PHE A 299 -24.17 -33.87 -3.29
N LEU A 300 -24.57 -32.76 -3.90
CA LEU A 300 -25.97 -32.41 -4.15
C LEU A 300 -26.32 -32.31 -5.65
N GLY A 301 -25.31 -32.31 -6.54
CA GLY A 301 -25.51 -32.14 -7.99
C GLY A 301 -25.96 -30.72 -8.40
N SER A 302 -26.07 -29.79 -7.45
CA SER A 302 -26.42 -28.38 -7.63
C SER A 302 -25.55 -27.53 -6.69
N CYS A 303 -25.54 -26.21 -6.85
CA CYS A 303 -24.78 -25.31 -5.97
C CYS A 303 -25.51 -23.99 -5.72
N ILE A 304 -25.00 -23.20 -4.78
CA ILE A 304 -25.63 -21.94 -4.38
C ILE A 304 -25.78 -20.94 -5.53
N LEU A 305 -24.92 -21.00 -6.56
CA LEU A 305 -25.05 -20.19 -7.78
C LEU A 305 -26.30 -20.51 -8.60
N ASP A 306 -26.98 -21.62 -8.32
CA ASP A 306 -28.30 -21.91 -8.90
C ASP A 306 -29.40 -21.02 -8.33
N LYS A 307 -29.22 -20.52 -7.10
CA LYS A 307 -30.20 -19.72 -6.36
C LYS A 307 -29.84 -18.23 -6.33
N GLU A 308 -28.57 -17.89 -6.14
CA GLU A 308 -28.10 -16.51 -6.07
C GLU A 308 -26.76 -16.37 -6.80
N ARG A 309 -26.62 -15.35 -7.65
CA ARG A 309 -25.45 -15.15 -8.52
C ARG A 309 -24.79 -13.79 -8.31
N ASP A 310 -25.45 -12.88 -7.61
CA ASP A 310 -24.87 -11.58 -7.26
C ASP A 310 -23.77 -11.77 -6.22
N MET A 311 -22.54 -11.47 -6.62
CA MET A 311 -21.36 -11.63 -5.75
C MET A 311 -21.49 -10.85 -4.45
N LYS A 312 -22.06 -9.65 -4.44
CA LYS A 312 -22.17 -8.82 -3.23
C LYS A 312 -23.14 -9.43 -2.22
N LYS A 313 -24.27 -9.97 -2.70
CA LYS A 313 -25.22 -10.70 -1.86
C LYS A 313 -24.61 -11.99 -1.33
N LEU A 314 -23.92 -12.76 -2.17
CA LEU A 314 -23.22 -13.99 -1.75
C LEU A 314 -22.16 -13.69 -0.70
N VAL A 315 -21.34 -12.66 -0.89
CA VAL A 315 -20.32 -12.30 0.12
C VAL A 315 -20.97 -11.90 1.44
N SER A 316 -22.05 -11.11 1.40
CA SER A 316 -22.78 -10.73 2.61
C SER A 316 -23.36 -11.95 3.33
N LEU A 317 -23.93 -12.89 2.57
CA LEU A 317 -24.48 -14.16 3.07
C LEU A 317 -23.40 -15.03 3.72
N PHE A 318 -22.24 -15.19 3.08
CA PHE A 318 -21.15 -16.01 3.62
C PHE A 318 -20.44 -15.37 4.81
N LYS A 319 -20.35 -14.03 4.87
CA LYS A 319 -19.91 -13.33 6.08
C LYS A 319 -20.84 -13.61 7.26
N ALA A 320 -22.16 -13.58 7.03
CA ALA A 320 -23.14 -13.93 8.05
C ALA A 320 -23.03 -15.42 8.45
N LEU A 321 -22.87 -16.33 7.48
CA LEU A 321 -22.67 -17.76 7.73
C LEU A 321 -21.46 -18.02 8.63
N ASN A 322 -20.32 -17.40 8.35
CA ASN A 322 -19.10 -17.57 9.14
C ASN A 322 -19.29 -17.12 10.60
N MET A 323 -19.98 -16.00 10.81
CA MET A 323 -20.29 -15.51 12.15
C MET A 323 -21.28 -16.42 12.88
N ALA A 324 -22.30 -16.92 12.19
CA ALA A 324 -23.29 -17.84 12.75
C ALA A 324 -22.65 -19.17 13.18
N VAL A 325 -21.79 -19.76 12.33
CA VAL A 325 -21.06 -21.00 12.65
C VAL A 325 -20.11 -20.79 13.83
N LEU A 326 -19.40 -19.67 13.89
CA LEU A 326 -18.52 -19.34 15.00
C LEU A 326 -19.29 -19.22 16.32
N ARG A 327 -20.40 -18.49 16.34
CA ARG A 327 -21.24 -18.36 17.54
C ARG A 327 -21.85 -19.68 17.96
N LYS A 328 -22.36 -20.47 17.01
CA LYS A 328 -22.89 -21.82 17.27
C LYS A 328 -21.84 -22.71 17.95
N SER A 329 -20.58 -22.65 17.51
CA SER A 329 -19.48 -23.42 18.14
C SER A 329 -19.20 -23.03 19.60
N ARG A 330 -19.60 -21.82 20.00
CA ARG A 330 -19.44 -21.30 21.36
C ARG A 330 -20.72 -21.40 22.20
N GLY A 331 -21.82 -21.90 21.64
CA GLY A 331 -23.15 -21.88 22.27
C GLY A 331 -23.77 -20.48 22.36
N GLU A 332 -23.32 -19.54 21.52
CA GLU A 332 -23.72 -18.11 21.53
C GLU A 332 -24.65 -17.75 20.35
N GLU A 333 -25.33 -18.73 19.75
CA GLU A 333 -26.19 -18.54 18.57
C GLU A 333 -27.39 -17.61 18.84
N THR A 334 -27.63 -16.66 17.94
CA THR A 334 -28.83 -15.81 17.99
C THR A 334 -30.01 -16.44 17.24
N GLU A 335 -31.21 -15.88 17.41
CA GLU A 335 -32.39 -16.33 16.66
C GLU A 335 -32.23 -16.11 15.15
N GLU A 336 -31.55 -15.05 14.73
CA GLU A 336 -31.19 -14.81 13.34
C GLU A 336 -30.21 -15.86 12.81
N ASP A 337 -29.23 -16.28 13.62
CA ASP A 337 -28.28 -17.34 13.25
C ASP A 337 -29.01 -18.67 13.00
N ARG A 338 -29.97 -19.03 13.86
CA ARG A 338 -30.82 -20.22 13.68
C ARG A 338 -31.64 -20.16 12.40
N LYS A 339 -32.26 -19.02 12.12
CA LYS A 339 -33.06 -18.81 10.90
C LYS A 339 -32.20 -18.90 9.64
N LEU A 340 -30.99 -18.33 9.68
CA LEU A 340 -30.05 -18.40 8.57
C LEU A 340 -29.64 -19.86 8.28
N LEU A 341 -29.26 -20.61 9.32
CA LEU A 341 -28.80 -22.00 9.20
C LEU A 341 -29.93 -22.98 8.86
N ALA A 342 -31.18 -22.66 9.22
CA ALA A 342 -32.36 -23.46 8.85
C ALA A 342 -32.98 -23.08 7.50
N GLY A 343 -32.49 -22.01 6.85
CA GLY A 343 -33.04 -21.48 5.61
C GLY A 343 -32.60 -22.26 4.35
N ASP A 344 -33.35 -22.09 3.26
CA ASP A 344 -33.14 -22.85 2.02
C ASP A 344 -31.86 -22.47 1.23
N LEU A 345 -31.20 -21.37 1.58
CA LEU A 345 -30.03 -20.86 0.85
C LEU A 345 -28.72 -21.50 1.31
N ILE A 346 -28.60 -21.86 2.59
CA ILE A 346 -27.38 -22.44 3.16
C ILE A 346 -27.55 -23.95 3.23
N SER A 347 -26.71 -24.68 2.50
CA SER A 347 -26.69 -26.13 2.55
C SER A 347 -25.79 -26.65 3.68
N GLU A 348 -25.99 -27.91 4.08
CA GLU A 348 -25.09 -28.60 5.02
C GLU A 348 -23.62 -28.61 4.50
N PRO A 349 -23.35 -28.92 3.22
CA PRO A 349 -22.05 -28.66 2.57
C PRO A 349 -21.47 -27.26 2.83
N ALA A 350 -22.28 -26.21 2.73
CA ALA A 350 -21.83 -24.83 2.96
C ALA A 350 -21.43 -24.61 4.43
N VAL A 351 -22.19 -25.16 5.39
CA VAL A 351 -21.86 -25.13 6.83
C VAL A 351 -20.54 -25.84 7.10
N GLN A 352 -20.32 -27.01 6.51
CA GLN A 352 -19.08 -27.77 6.69
C GLN A 352 -17.85 -27.03 6.17
N VAL A 353 -17.94 -26.40 4.99
CA VAL A 353 -16.87 -25.56 4.45
C VAL A 353 -16.62 -24.35 5.37
N ALA A 354 -17.68 -23.70 5.88
CA ALA A 354 -17.55 -22.59 6.81
C ALA A 354 -16.84 -22.98 8.12
N MET A 355 -17.16 -24.15 8.69
CA MET A 355 -16.46 -24.67 9.88
C MET A 355 -14.95 -24.84 9.64
N GLN A 356 -14.57 -25.40 8.48
CA GLN A 356 -13.15 -25.56 8.12
C GLN A 356 -12.44 -24.20 7.97
N VAL A 357 -13.08 -23.24 7.29
CA VAL A 357 -12.51 -21.88 7.11
C VAL A 357 -12.32 -21.17 8.46
N MET A 358 -13.25 -21.37 9.39
CA MET A 358 -13.20 -20.78 10.73
C MET A 358 -12.31 -21.55 11.72
N LYS A 359 -11.77 -22.71 11.31
CA LYS A 359 -10.93 -23.61 12.12
C LYS A 359 -11.63 -24.09 13.39
N ILE A 360 -12.89 -24.49 13.24
CA ILE A 360 -13.77 -25.01 14.30
C ILE A 360 -13.85 -26.53 14.21
#